data_AF-A0A7C4V4E1-F1
#
_entry.id   AF-A0A7C4V4E1-F1
#
_cell.length_a   1.000
_cell.length_b   1.000
_cell.length_c   1.000
_cell.angle_alpha   90.00
_cell.angle_beta   90.00
_cell.angle_gamma   90.00
#
_symmetry.space_group_name_H-M   'P 1'
#
loop_
_entity.id
_entity.type
_entity.pdbx_description
1 polymer ?
#
loop_
_entity_poly.entity_id
_entity_poly.type
_entity_poly.pdbx_seq_one_letter_code
_entity_poly.pdbx_strand_id
1 'polypeptide(L)'
;IGLRDLPGLLPERLEAFHRALYERALAFREAGVRRVDDYDAFKAQVEQGFAAAFHCGDAACEKAIQEETKATTRLIPFDYPEEVGVCIRCGKPSAYGKRVLFAKAY
;
A
#
# COMPACT_ATOMS: atom_id res chain seq x y z
N ILE A 1 20.54 26.85 23.53
CA ILE A 1 20.37 25.82 24.59
C ILE A 1 21.70 25.74 25.33
N GLY A 2 21.73 26.04 26.63
CA GLY A 2 22.93 25.83 27.44
C GLY A 2 23.08 24.35 27.80
N LEU A 3 24.30 23.89 28.10
CA LEU A 3 24.56 22.48 28.46
C LEU A 3 23.71 21.98 29.65
N ARG A 4 23.36 22.87 30.57
CA ARG A 4 22.54 22.56 31.75
C ARG A 4 21.06 22.32 31.42
N ASP A 5 20.59 22.85 30.30
CA ASP A 5 19.19 22.72 29.88
C ASP A 5 18.95 21.42 29.09
N LEU A 6 20.02 20.79 28.58
CA LEU A 6 19.94 19.61 27.73
C LEU A 6 19.17 18.43 28.37
N PRO A 7 19.43 18.02 29.62
CA PRO A 7 18.72 16.89 30.21
C PRO A 7 17.20 17.08 30.26
N GLY A 8 16.73 18.32 30.46
CA GLY A 8 15.30 18.64 30.49
C GLY A 8 14.66 18.69 29.09
N LEU A 9 15.44 19.01 28.05
CA LEU A 9 14.94 19.16 26.69
C LEU A 9 15.03 17.88 25.85
N LEU A 10 15.95 16.97 26.19
CA LEU A 10 16.19 15.74 25.40
C LEU A 10 14.94 14.85 25.26
N PRO A 11 14.13 14.60 26.30
CA PRO A 11 12.93 13.76 26.15
C PRO A 11 11.96 14.30 25.10
N GLU A 12 11.62 15.59 25.17
CA GLU A 12 10.72 16.24 24.20
C GLU A 12 11.32 16.20 22.77
N ARG A 13 12.62 16.41 22.63
CA ARG A 13 13.30 16.38 21.33
C ARG A 13 13.31 14.99 20.70
N LEU A 14 13.50 13.94 21.50
CA LEU A 14 13.44 12.56 21.03
C LEU A 14 12.00 12.18 20.63
N GLU A 15 11.01 12.62 21.38
CA GLU A 15 9.60 12.42 21.03
C GLU A 15 9.23 13.13 19.73
N ALA A 16 9.65 14.40 19.58
CA ALA A 16 9.45 15.15 18.34
C ALA A 16 10.17 14.50 17.15
N PHE A 17 11.36 13.93 17.36
CA PHE A 17 12.11 13.22 16.33
C PHE A 17 11.39 11.94 15.90
N HIS A 18 10.92 11.14 16.86
CA HIS A 18 10.12 9.94 16.58
C HIS A 18 8.87 10.30 15.77
N ARG A 19 8.12 11.31 16.20
CA ARG A 19 6.93 11.79 15.50
C ARG A 19 7.26 12.23 14.07
N ALA A 20 8.32 12.99 13.88
CA ALA A 20 8.75 13.45 12.55
C ALA A 20 9.13 12.28 11.63
N LEU A 21 9.78 11.23 12.14
CA LEU A 21 10.06 10.02 11.35
C LEU A 21 8.78 9.28 10.96
N TYR A 22 7.86 9.11 11.91
CA TYR A 22 6.57 8.46 11.67
C TYR A 22 5.75 9.21 10.63
N GLU A 23 5.59 10.53 10.77
CA GLU A 23 4.83 11.37 9.84
C GLU A 23 5.41 11.31 8.42
N ARG A 24 6.74 11.33 8.28
CA ARG A 24 7.41 11.17 6.98
C ARG A 24 7.14 9.80 6.37
N ALA A 25 7.25 8.74 7.16
CA ALA A 25 7.00 7.37 6.68
C ALA A 25 5.52 7.17 6.30
N LEU A 26 4.61 7.74 7.09
CA LEU A 26 3.18 7.72 6.83
C LEU A 26 2.85 8.42 5.52
N ALA A 27 3.35 9.65 5.34
CA ALA A 27 3.15 10.43 4.11
C ALA A 27 3.74 9.72 2.89
N PHE A 28 4.93 9.13 3.01
CA PHE A 28 5.53 8.32 1.94
C PHE A 28 4.66 7.12 1.55
N ARG A 29 4.15 6.39 2.55
CA ARG A 29 3.26 5.25 2.33
C ARG A 29 1.96 5.69 1.65
N GLU A 30 1.33 6.74 2.13
CA GLU A 30 0.06 7.25 1.59
C GLU A 30 0.22 7.74 0.14
N ALA A 31 1.29 8.49 -0.15
CA ALA A 31 1.61 8.91 -1.51
C ALA A 31 1.96 7.72 -2.44
N GLY A 32 2.47 6.63 -1.87
CA GLY A 32 2.83 5.41 -2.58
C GLY A 32 1.65 4.46 -2.85
N VAL A 33 0.45 4.73 -2.35
CA VAL A 33 -0.75 3.91 -2.61
C VAL A 33 -1.60 4.60 -3.68
N ARG A 34 -1.93 3.89 -4.77
CA ARG A 34 -2.90 4.37 -5.75
C ARG A 34 -3.97 3.33 -6.05
N ARG A 35 -5.22 3.80 -6.13
CA ARG A 35 -6.34 3.04 -6.67
C ARG A 35 -6.20 2.95 -8.18
N VAL A 36 -6.40 1.76 -8.74
CA VAL A 36 -6.27 1.50 -10.18
C VAL A 36 -7.41 0.61 -10.64
N ASP A 37 -7.91 0.89 -11.85
CA ASP A 37 -9.06 0.19 -12.45
C ASP A 37 -8.75 -0.36 -13.85
N ASP A 38 -7.59 -0.03 -14.39
CA ASP A 38 -7.08 -0.58 -15.64
C ASP A 38 -5.73 -1.30 -15.41
N TYR A 39 -5.48 -2.33 -16.22
CA TYR A 39 -4.34 -3.21 -16.00
C TYR A 39 -2.99 -2.56 -16.35
N ASP A 40 -2.98 -1.53 -17.19
CA ASP A 40 -1.75 -0.82 -17.56
C ASP A 40 -1.32 0.16 -16.46
N ALA A 41 -2.26 0.89 -15.86
CA ALA A 41 -2.04 1.69 -14.66
C ALA A 41 -1.68 0.80 -13.47
N PHE A 42 -2.27 -0.39 -13.36
CA PHE A 42 -1.85 -1.38 -12.38
C PHE A 42 -0.36 -1.74 -12.55
N LYS A 43 0.05 -2.12 -13.76
CA LYS A 43 1.46 -2.42 -14.07
C LYS A 43 2.38 -1.26 -13.75
N ALA A 44 2.03 -0.04 -14.17
CA ALA A 44 2.81 1.15 -13.88
C ALA A 44 2.89 1.43 -12.37
N GLN A 45 1.80 1.19 -11.63
CA GLN A 45 1.74 1.50 -10.21
C GLN A 45 2.57 0.53 -9.36
N VAL A 46 2.57 -0.76 -9.67
CA VAL A 46 3.34 -1.75 -8.89
C VAL A 46 4.85 -1.61 -9.06
N GLU A 47 5.33 -0.82 -10.03
CA GLU A 47 6.73 -0.39 -10.14
C GLU A 47 7.10 0.72 -9.15
N GLN A 48 6.12 1.51 -8.70
CA GLN A 48 6.35 2.70 -7.87
C GLN A 48 5.92 2.50 -6.41
N GLY A 49 4.98 1.61 -6.15
CA GLY A 49 4.45 1.39 -4.82
C GLY A 49 3.28 0.40 -4.80
N PHE A 50 2.29 0.71 -3.97
CA PHE A 50 1.12 -0.12 -3.77
C PHE A 50 0.02 0.21 -4.77
N ALA A 51 -0.53 -0.81 -5.44
CA ALA A 51 -1.72 -0.74 -6.26
C ALA A 51 -2.92 -1.30 -5.48
N ALA A 52 -3.92 -0.47 -5.22
CA ALA A 52 -5.21 -0.88 -4.66
C ALA A 52 -6.17 -1.24 -5.81
N ALA A 53 -6.36 -2.54 -6.04
CA ALA A 53 -7.09 -3.06 -7.20
C ALA A 53 -8.06 -4.18 -6.80
N PHE A 54 -9.07 -4.42 -7.61
CA PHE A 54 -9.96 -5.56 -7.42
C PHE A 54 -9.33 -6.86 -7.91
N HIS A 55 -9.62 -7.96 -7.21
CA HIS A 55 -9.19 -9.30 -7.60
C HIS A 55 -10.34 -10.30 -7.43
N CYS A 56 -10.37 -11.32 -8.29
CA CYS A 56 -11.46 -12.30 -8.35
C CYS A 56 -11.32 -13.45 -7.32
N GLY A 57 -10.26 -13.47 -6.53
CA GLY A 57 -9.95 -14.54 -5.56
C GLY A 57 -9.45 -15.85 -6.16
N ASP A 58 -9.27 -15.90 -7.48
CA ASP A 58 -8.80 -17.10 -8.19
C ASP A 58 -7.27 -17.16 -8.15
N ALA A 59 -6.72 -18.23 -7.58
CA ALA A 59 -5.28 -18.45 -7.46
C ALA A 59 -4.57 -18.49 -8.81
N ALA A 60 -5.21 -18.99 -9.88
CA ALA A 60 -4.63 -18.97 -11.22
C ALA A 60 -4.51 -17.54 -11.76
N CYS A 61 -5.48 -16.67 -11.45
CA CYS A 61 -5.43 -15.27 -11.83
C CYS A 61 -4.34 -14.52 -11.05
N GLU A 62 -4.20 -14.79 -9.76
CA GLU A 62 -3.11 -14.23 -8.94
C GLU A 62 -1.73 -14.64 -9.45
N LYS A 63 -1.54 -15.93 -9.73
CA LYS A 63 -0.28 -16.43 -10.31
C LYS A 63 0.06 -15.74 -11.62
N ALA A 64 -0.92 -15.52 -12.50
CA ALA A 64 -0.69 -14.84 -13.76
C ALA A 64 -0.29 -13.35 -13.56
N ILE A 65 -0.93 -12.64 -12.62
CA ILE A 65 -0.51 -11.28 -12.24
C ILE A 65 0.96 -11.28 -11.78
N GLN A 66 1.34 -12.24 -10.94
CA GLN A 66 2.72 -12.38 -10.46
C GLN A 66 3.70 -12.70 -11.58
N GLU A 67 3.35 -13.57 -12.52
CA GLU A 67 4.23 -13.91 -13.64
C GLU A 67 4.48 -12.70 -14.55
N GLU A 68 3.40 -11.96 -14.86
CA GLU A 68 3.38 -10.81 -15.78
C GLU A 68 4.01 -9.54 -15.18
N THR A 69 3.87 -9.33 -13.86
CA THR A 69 4.24 -8.05 -13.20
C THR A 69 5.24 -8.18 -12.06
N LYS A 70 5.50 -9.41 -11.59
CA LYS A 70 6.22 -9.72 -10.34
C LYS A 70 5.54 -9.19 -9.06
N ALA A 71 4.40 -8.51 -9.18
CA ALA A 71 3.62 -8.08 -8.03
C ALA A 71 2.81 -9.23 -7.45
N THR A 72 2.66 -9.21 -6.13
CA THR A 72 1.86 -10.20 -5.38
C THR A 72 0.81 -9.49 -4.54
N THR A 73 -0.23 -10.21 -4.17
CA THR A 73 -1.16 -9.75 -3.13
C THR A 73 -0.39 -9.55 -1.83
N ARG A 74 -0.56 -8.39 -1.19
CA ARG A 74 0.11 -8.06 0.09
C ARG A 74 -0.83 -8.22 1.27
N LEU A 75 -2.02 -7.64 1.16
CA LEU A 75 -3.09 -7.80 2.15
C LEU A 75 -4.45 -7.37 1.58
N ILE A 76 -5.51 -7.84 2.24
CA ILE A 76 -6.88 -7.37 2.08
C ILE A 76 -7.17 -6.46 3.29
N PRO A 77 -7.21 -5.11 3.14
CA PRO A 77 -7.30 -4.22 4.29
C PRO A 77 -8.63 -4.30 5.02
N PHE A 78 -8.60 -4.35 6.35
CA PHE A 78 -9.81 -4.39 7.17
C PHE A 78 -10.60 -3.09 7.10
N ASP A 79 -9.90 -1.96 7.05
CA ASP A 79 -10.39 -0.59 7.10
C ASP A 79 -10.74 0.02 5.73
N TYR A 80 -10.50 -0.71 4.64
CA TYR A 80 -10.91 -0.24 3.31
C TYR A 80 -12.44 -0.27 3.18
N PRO A 81 -13.02 0.76 2.52
CA PRO A 81 -14.45 0.84 2.31
C PRO A 81 -14.94 -0.37 1.52
N GLU A 82 -16.19 -0.75 1.77
CA GLU A 82 -16.86 -1.75 0.96
C GLU A 82 -17.00 -1.24 -0.47
N GLU A 83 -16.51 -2.02 -1.42
CA GLU A 83 -16.50 -1.67 -2.83
C GLU A 83 -16.58 -2.95 -3.65
N VAL A 84 -17.41 -2.95 -4.69
CA VAL A 84 -17.52 -4.08 -5.63
C VAL A 84 -17.08 -3.62 -7.00
N GLY A 85 -16.48 -4.54 -7.75
CA GLY A 85 -16.02 -4.27 -9.10
C GLY A 85 -15.64 -5.54 -9.82
N VAL A 86 -14.78 -5.39 -10.81
CA VAL A 86 -14.24 -6.49 -11.62
C VAL A 86 -12.75 -6.63 -11.41
N CYS A 87 -12.26 -7.85 -11.46
CA CYS A 87 -10.85 -8.18 -11.30
C CYS A 87 -10.00 -7.43 -12.32
N ILE A 88 -8.94 -6.78 -11.82
CA ILE A 88 -8.04 -5.91 -12.58
C ILE A 88 -7.39 -6.59 -13.79
N ARG A 89 -7.27 -7.93 -13.76
CA ARG A 89 -6.70 -8.72 -14.85
C ARG A 89 -7.75 -9.40 -15.73
N CYS A 90 -8.65 -10.20 -15.13
CA CYS A 90 -9.50 -11.13 -15.90
C CYS A 90 -10.94 -10.66 -16.07
N GLY A 91 -11.34 -9.52 -15.49
CA GLY A 91 -12.70 -8.99 -15.62
C GLY A 91 -13.80 -9.75 -14.88
N LYS A 92 -13.49 -10.89 -14.22
CA LYS A 92 -14.44 -11.61 -13.35
C LYS A 92 -14.85 -10.74 -12.15
N PRO A 93 -16.02 -10.94 -11.53
CA PRO A 93 -16.41 -10.20 -10.32
C PRO A 93 -15.37 -10.28 -9.19
N SER A 94 -15.23 -9.20 -8.43
CA SER A 94 -14.32 -9.11 -7.28
C SER A 94 -14.80 -9.97 -6.10
N ALA A 95 -13.89 -10.67 -5.41
CA ALA A 95 -14.27 -11.64 -4.37
C ALA A 95 -14.39 -11.07 -2.95
N TYR A 96 -13.70 -9.98 -2.64
CA TYR A 96 -13.46 -9.57 -1.25
C TYR A 96 -14.36 -8.44 -0.75
N GLY A 97 -15.27 -7.93 -1.59
CA GLY A 97 -16.10 -6.77 -1.26
C GLY A 97 -15.30 -5.49 -0.99
N LYS A 98 -14.04 -5.44 -1.45
CA LYS A 98 -13.13 -4.30 -1.38
C LYS A 98 -11.92 -4.51 -2.30
N ARG A 99 -11.11 -3.46 -2.44
CA ARG A 99 -9.81 -3.52 -3.13
C ARG A 99 -8.76 -4.23 -2.30
N VAL A 100 -7.87 -4.91 -3.00
CA VAL A 100 -6.71 -5.65 -2.48
C VAL A 100 -5.45 -4.85 -2.78
N LEU A 101 -4.48 -4.85 -1.87
CA LEU A 101 -3.20 -4.20 -2.10
C LEU A 101 -2.23 -5.16 -2.79
N PHE A 102 -1.70 -4.73 -3.93
CA PHE A 102 -0.63 -5.38 -4.68
C PHE A 102 0.63 -4.54 -4.65
N ALA A 103 1.79 -5.19 -4.61
CA ALA A 103 3.09 -4.54 -4.83
C ALA A 103 4.13 -5.59 -5.21
N LYS A 104 5.26 -5.15 -5.77
CA LYS A 104 6.49 -5.94 -5.78
C LYS A 104 7.02 -6.08 -4.36
N ALA A 105 7.45 -7.28 -4.02
CA ALA A 105 8.00 -7.60 -2.71
C ALA A 105 9.50 -7.88 -2.80
N TYR A 106 10.21 -7.62 -1.70
CA TYR A 106 11.62 -7.95 -1.52
C TYR A 106 11.87 -9.46 -1.54
#